data_AF-A0A9D7R303-F1
#
_entry.id   AF-A0A9D7R303-F1
#
_cell.length_a   1.000
_cell.length_b   1.000
_cell.length_c   1.000
_cell.angle_alpha   90.00
_cell.angle_beta   90.00
_cell.angle_gamma   90.00
#
_symmetry.space_group_name_H-M   'P 1'
#
loop_
_entity.id
_entity.type
_entity.pdbx_description
1 polymer ?
#
loop_
_entity_poly.entity_id
_entity_poly.type
_entity_poly.pdbx_seq_one_letter_code
_entity_poly.pdbx_strand_id
1 'polypeptide(L)'
;MKLRPDGINYGDQFKLDDPYGSDFGGDAYIRSFLHGFYKPLANPTAETPPRVAFGYVEALDPKGGQRYRYTGEMKAIGKMDVNAPNVQVDLKRNPNFDLNIYSFVLDRKPASGNSPRYGVTYDDISTREEREYWIAGSSLKVVDLQTNEIIAERVGYMVDWAQGSQAGGRSPWLLATRQACPKFLGEHSSAQIEQTEQFVEKVLKPAN
;
A
#
# COMPACT_ATOMS: atom_id res chain seq x y z
N MET A 1 3.08 -12.26 -2.88
CA MET A 1 1.96 -11.32 -2.87
C MET A 1 1.40 -11.15 -4.27
N LYS A 2 0.08 -11.03 -4.41
CA LYS A 2 -0.58 -10.61 -5.65
C LYS A 2 -0.32 -9.12 -5.86
N LEU A 3 0.20 -8.72 -7.02
CA LEU A 3 0.46 -7.32 -7.33
C LEU A 3 -0.84 -6.56 -7.63
N ARG A 4 -0.78 -5.25 -7.46
CA ARG A 4 -1.87 -4.34 -7.79
C ARG A 4 -1.60 -3.61 -9.09
N PRO A 5 -2.66 -3.25 -9.84
CA PRO A 5 -2.52 -2.39 -11.01
C PRO A 5 -1.84 -1.06 -10.64
N ASP A 6 -1.12 -0.47 -11.59
CA ASP A 6 -0.49 0.85 -11.40
C ASP A 6 -1.53 1.98 -11.39
N GLY A 7 -2.60 1.83 -12.18
CA GLY A 7 -3.62 2.85 -12.35
C GLY A 7 -4.73 2.77 -11.31
N ILE A 8 -5.11 3.92 -10.74
CA ILE A 8 -6.26 4.06 -9.86
C ILE A 8 -7.53 4.15 -10.69
N ASN A 9 -8.55 3.38 -10.32
CA ASN A 9 -9.87 3.47 -10.90
C ASN A 9 -10.71 4.53 -10.17
N TYR A 10 -10.96 5.66 -10.83
CA TYR A 10 -11.73 6.77 -10.24
C TYR A 10 -13.25 6.66 -10.45
N GLY A 11 -13.71 5.84 -11.39
CA GLY A 11 -15.14 5.78 -11.74
C GLY A 11 -15.53 4.82 -12.86
N ASP A 12 -14.64 3.93 -13.31
CA ASP A 12 -15.05 2.80 -14.15
C ASP A 12 -15.80 1.81 -13.25
N GLN A 13 -17.11 1.74 -13.44
CA GLN A 13 -18.02 1.03 -12.57
C GLN A 13 -17.78 -0.49 -12.58
N PHE A 14 -17.39 -1.04 -13.74
CA PHE A 14 -17.39 -2.49 -14.00
C PHE A 14 -16.00 -3.09 -14.22
N LYS A 15 -14.93 -2.32 -13.95
CA LYS A 15 -13.55 -2.78 -14.06
C LYS A 15 -13.18 -3.89 -13.06
N LEU A 16 -13.97 -4.06 -11.99
CA LEU A 16 -13.81 -5.07 -10.94
C LEU A 16 -12.36 -5.20 -10.42
N ASP A 17 -11.69 -4.06 -10.24
CA ASP A 17 -10.27 -3.96 -9.88
C ASP A 17 -10.04 -3.58 -8.41
N ASP A 18 -11.02 -3.90 -7.54
CA ASP A 18 -10.96 -3.65 -6.10
C ASP A 18 -10.69 -2.19 -5.71
N PRO A 19 -11.64 -1.27 -6.00
CA PRO A 19 -11.47 0.13 -5.67
C PRO A 19 -11.53 0.40 -4.16
N TYR A 20 -12.05 -0.53 -3.34
CA TYR A 20 -12.01 -0.41 -1.87
C TYR A 20 -10.59 -0.69 -1.34
N GLY A 21 -9.91 -1.66 -1.94
CA GLY A 21 -8.57 -2.05 -1.56
C GLY A 21 -7.52 -0.99 -1.89
N SER A 22 -7.73 -0.17 -2.93
CA SER A 22 -6.84 0.76 -3.67
C SER A 22 -5.98 1.79 -2.87
N ASP A 23 -5.33 1.38 -1.78
CA ASP A 23 -4.36 2.16 -1.01
C ASP A 23 -3.12 2.57 -1.79
N PHE A 24 -2.45 1.61 -2.43
CA PHE A 24 -1.31 1.83 -3.30
C PHE A 24 -1.41 0.97 -4.56
N GLY A 25 -0.93 1.53 -5.66
CA GLY A 25 -0.70 0.83 -6.93
C GLY A 25 0.78 0.60 -7.18
N GLY A 26 1.10 -0.35 -8.07
CA GLY A 26 2.44 -0.56 -8.60
C GLY A 26 3.54 -0.72 -7.55
N ASP A 27 4.69 -0.07 -7.80
CA ASP A 27 5.85 -0.11 -6.91
C ASP A 27 5.57 0.44 -5.51
N ALA A 28 4.67 1.42 -5.37
CA ALA A 28 4.33 1.98 -4.06
C ALA A 28 3.70 0.91 -3.15
N TYR A 29 2.90 0.01 -3.73
CA TYR A 29 2.31 -1.11 -3.01
C TYR A 29 3.37 -2.13 -2.55
N ILE A 30 4.43 -2.33 -3.33
CA ILE A 30 5.53 -3.21 -2.92
C ILE A 30 6.34 -2.56 -1.80
N ARG A 31 6.64 -1.26 -1.94
CA ARG A 31 7.42 -0.48 -0.97
C ARG A 31 6.74 -0.42 0.40
N SER A 32 5.41 -0.34 0.45
CA SER A 32 4.69 -0.26 1.73
C SER A 32 4.95 -1.45 2.66
N PHE A 33 5.29 -2.62 2.10
CA PHE A 33 5.63 -3.82 2.87
C PHE A 33 7.10 -3.90 3.29
N LEU A 34 7.98 -3.00 2.87
CA LEU A 34 9.43 -3.14 3.08
C LEU A 34 9.95 -2.32 4.25
N HIS A 35 10.82 -2.94 5.04
CA HIS A 35 11.47 -2.30 6.20
C HIS A 35 12.19 -1.00 5.79
N GLY A 36 12.01 0.06 6.59
CA GLY A 36 12.64 1.37 6.36
C GLY A 36 11.94 2.26 5.33
N PHE A 37 10.83 1.81 4.71
CA PHE A 37 10.03 2.68 3.85
C PHE A 37 9.25 3.73 4.65
N TYR A 38 8.63 3.31 5.75
CA TYR A 38 8.01 4.22 6.71
C TYR A 38 9.00 4.59 7.82
N LYS A 39 8.97 5.86 8.23
CA LYS A 39 9.65 6.27 9.46
C LYS A 39 8.89 5.67 10.64
N PRO A 40 9.58 5.05 11.63
CA PRO A 40 8.94 4.58 12.84
C PRO A 40 8.16 5.73 13.50
N LEU A 41 6.91 5.47 13.86
CA LEU A 41 6.13 6.44 14.62
C LEU A 41 6.78 6.65 15.99
N ALA A 42 6.97 7.91 16.38
CA ALA A 42 7.56 8.24 17.67
C ALA A 42 6.71 7.73 18.85
N ASN A 43 5.38 7.72 18.69
CA ASN A 43 4.40 7.28 19.68
C ASN A 43 3.35 6.36 19.02
N PRO A 44 3.61 5.06 18.90
CA PRO A 44 2.65 4.12 18.31
C PRO A 44 1.41 3.97 19.20
N THR A 45 0.23 3.79 18.59
CA THR A 45 -1.03 3.52 19.29
C THR A 45 -1.62 2.18 18.85
N ALA A 46 -2.72 1.73 19.48
CA ALA A 46 -3.44 0.54 19.02
C ALA A 46 -4.04 0.72 17.60
N GLU A 47 -4.36 1.95 17.22
CA GLU A 47 -4.87 2.33 15.89
C GLU A 47 -3.74 2.58 14.88
N THR A 48 -2.55 2.94 15.37
CA THR A 48 -1.34 3.22 14.57
C THR A 48 -0.12 2.47 15.15
N PRO A 49 -0.05 1.13 15.01
CA PRO A 49 1.00 0.33 15.61
C PRO A 49 2.38 0.65 15.01
N PRO A 50 3.48 0.24 15.70
CA PRO A 50 4.83 0.39 15.16
C PRO A 50 4.94 -0.35 13.83
N ARG A 51 5.55 0.31 12.84
CA ARG A 51 5.74 -0.22 11.50
C ARG A 51 7.09 -0.90 11.42
N VAL A 52 7.06 -2.23 11.53
CA VAL A 52 8.25 -3.07 11.42
C VAL A 52 8.45 -3.46 9.96
N ALA A 53 7.35 -3.70 9.23
CA ALA A 53 7.37 -4.15 7.83
C ALA A 53 8.26 -5.40 7.63
N PHE A 54 8.55 -5.79 6.38
CA PHE A 54 9.23 -7.04 6.05
C PHE A 54 10.59 -6.78 5.41
N GLY A 55 11.57 -7.65 5.67
CA GLY A 55 12.89 -7.54 5.03
C GLY A 55 12.86 -7.79 3.52
N TYR A 56 11.86 -8.51 3.02
CA TYR A 56 11.59 -8.70 1.60
C TYR A 56 10.14 -9.10 1.36
N VAL A 57 9.69 -8.90 0.12
CA VAL A 57 8.46 -9.50 -0.40
C VAL A 57 8.75 -10.22 -1.71
N GLU A 58 7.96 -11.24 -2.03
CA GLU A 58 8.03 -11.90 -3.33
C GLU A 58 6.71 -11.77 -4.08
N ALA A 59 6.79 -11.54 -5.38
CA ALA A 59 5.63 -11.48 -6.26
C ALA A 59 5.93 -12.19 -7.58
N LEU A 60 4.87 -12.68 -8.23
CA LEU A 60 4.96 -13.23 -9.58
C LEU A 60 4.84 -12.08 -10.59
N ASP A 61 5.66 -12.12 -11.64
CA ASP A 61 5.53 -11.23 -12.78
C ASP A 61 4.20 -11.49 -13.50
N PRO A 62 3.32 -10.48 -13.66
CA PRO A 62 2.05 -10.63 -14.36
C PRO A 62 2.19 -11.14 -15.79
N LYS A 63 3.33 -10.88 -16.47
CA LYS A 63 3.52 -11.21 -17.89
C LYS A 63 4.15 -12.58 -18.13
N GLY A 64 4.90 -13.10 -17.15
CA GLY A 64 5.74 -14.29 -17.35
C GLY A 64 5.68 -15.32 -16.23
N GLY A 65 4.96 -15.06 -15.14
CA GLY A 65 4.87 -15.95 -13.98
C GLY A 65 6.19 -16.11 -13.20
N GLN A 66 7.28 -15.48 -13.65
CA GLN A 66 8.56 -15.51 -12.96
C GLN A 66 8.43 -14.85 -11.58
N ARG A 67 8.91 -15.54 -10.54
CA ARG A 67 8.94 -14.99 -9.19
C ARG A 67 10.13 -14.05 -9.01
N TYR A 68 9.85 -12.87 -8.48
CA TYR A 68 10.84 -11.87 -8.11
C TYR A 68 10.80 -11.59 -6.62
N ARG A 69 11.98 -11.42 -6.02
CA ARG A 69 12.16 -10.92 -4.67
C ARG A 69 12.48 -9.44 -4.73
N TYR A 70 11.71 -8.68 -3.96
CA TYR A 70 11.84 -7.25 -3.78
C TYR A 70 12.38 -6.96 -2.39
N THR A 71 13.37 -6.08 -2.34
CA THR A 71 13.97 -5.54 -1.12
C THR A 71 14.04 -4.03 -1.27
N GLY A 72 14.24 -3.31 -0.18
CA GLY A 72 14.44 -1.88 -0.27
C GLY A 72 15.20 -1.32 0.92
N GLU A 73 15.85 -0.19 0.67
CA GLU A 73 16.66 0.50 1.66
C GLU A 73 16.74 1.99 1.33
N MET A 74 16.98 2.81 2.34
CA MET A 74 17.24 4.24 2.16
C MET A 74 18.67 4.44 1.64
N LYS A 75 18.80 4.98 0.42
CA LYS A 75 20.10 5.30 -0.19
C LYS A 75 20.25 6.81 -0.36
N ALA A 76 21.47 7.31 -0.21
CA ALA A 76 21.83 8.64 -0.68
C ALA A 76 21.82 8.61 -2.23
N ILE A 77 20.84 9.30 -2.83
CA ILE A 77 20.67 9.35 -4.28
C ILE A 77 21.23 10.63 -4.90
N GLY A 78 21.66 11.58 -4.07
CA GLY A 78 22.20 12.85 -4.52
C GLY A 78 22.70 13.69 -3.36
N LYS A 79 23.10 14.91 -3.68
CA LYS A 79 23.53 15.92 -2.70
C LYS A 79 22.73 17.20 -2.89
N MET A 80 22.44 17.87 -1.78
CA MET A 80 21.86 19.20 -1.78
C MET A 80 22.82 20.20 -2.41
N ASP A 81 22.27 21.22 -3.07
CA ASP A 81 23.06 22.35 -3.56
C ASP A 81 23.54 23.20 -2.38
N VAL A 82 24.86 23.27 -2.21
CA VAL A 82 25.52 24.06 -1.15
C VAL A 82 25.28 25.55 -1.28
N ASN A 83 24.86 26.03 -2.45
CA ASN A 83 24.57 27.44 -2.69
C ASN A 83 23.11 27.80 -2.37
N ALA A 84 22.25 26.82 -2.10
CA ALA A 84 20.87 27.09 -1.72
C ALA A 84 20.82 27.84 -0.37
N PRO A 85 20.01 28.91 -0.24
CA PRO A 85 19.99 29.73 0.97
C PRO A 85 19.74 28.94 2.27
N ASN A 86 18.81 27.98 2.23
CA ASN A 86 18.49 27.15 3.41
C ASN A 86 19.66 26.23 3.79
N VAL A 87 20.35 25.66 2.81
CA VAL A 87 21.51 24.77 3.04
C VAL A 87 22.69 25.55 3.62
N GLN A 88 22.92 26.79 3.17
CA GLN A 88 23.95 27.66 3.75
C GLN A 88 23.64 28.04 5.20
N VAL A 89 22.36 28.25 5.53
CA VAL A 89 21.94 28.50 6.93
C VAL A 89 22.21 27.28 7.79
N ASP A 90 21.87 26.08 7.32
CA ASP A 90 22.10 24.84 8.07
C ASP A 90 23.58 24.52 8.23
N LEU A 91 24.41 24.73 7.20
CA LEU A 91 25.87 24.59 7.28
C LEU A 91 26.52 25.59 8.24
N LYS A 92 26.00 26.83 8.30
CA LYS A 92 26.47 27.83 9.28
C LYS A 92 26.12 27.44 10.72
N ARG A 93 24.97 26.78 10.93
CA ARG A 93 24.54 26.27 12.24
C ARG A 93 25.31 25.01 12.65
N ASN A 94 25.57 24.13 11.69
CA ASN A 94 26.30 22.89 11.87
C ASN A 94 27.20 22.61 10.65
N PRO A 95 28.53 22.81 10.77
CA PRO A 95 29.46 22.52 9.67
C PRO A 95 29.47 21.06 9.20
N ASN A 96 28.99 20.13 10.03
CA ASN A 96 28.86 18.70 9.71
C ASN A 96 27.43 18.33 9.26
N PHE A 97 26.66 19.28 8.75
CA PHE A 97 25.31 19.02 8.24
C PHE A 97 25.34 18.00 7.09
N ASP A 98 24.51 16.96 7.18
CA ASP A 98 24.42 15.94 6.15
C ASP A 98 23.75 16.51 4.89
N LEU A 99 24.53 16.67 3.83
CA LEU A 99 24.07 17.18 2.53
C LEU A 99 23.45 16.10 1.64
N ASN A 100 23.41 14.84 2.08
CA ASN A 100 22.88 13.77 1.27
C ASN A 100 21.34 13.87 1.15
N ILE A 101 20.85 13.68 -0.07
CA ILE A 101 19.42 13.52 -0.35
C ILE A 101 19.16 12.02 -0.33
N TYR A 102 18.38 11.57 0.65
CA TYR A 102 18.01 10.17 0.77
C TYR A 102 16.68 9.86 0.10
N SER A 103 16.59 8.72 -0.55
CA SER A 103 15.35 8.17 -1.08
C SER A 103 15.30 6.66 -0.83
N PHE A 104 14.08 6.13 -0.69
CA PHE A 104 13.87 4.70 -0.58
C PHE A 104 13.99 4.07 -1.97
N VAL A 105 14.99 3.21 -2.14
CA VAL A 105 15.26 2.54 -3.41
C VAL A 105 14.74 1.11 -3.34
N LEU A 106 13.92 0.75 -4.33
CA LEU A 106 13.40 -0.60 -4.51
C LEU A 106 14.36 -1.41 -5.38
N ASP A 107 14.87 -2.51 -4.85
CA ASP A 107 15.70 -3.46 -5.58
C ASP A 107 14.89 -4.72 -5.91
N ARG A 108 15.04 -5.23 -7.13
CA ARG A 108 14.33 -6.42 -7.63
C ARG A 108 15.30 -7.43 -8.22
N LYS A 109 15.22 -8.69 -7.79
CA LYS A 109 16.01 -9.80 -8.35
C LYS A 109 15.15 -11.06 -8.53
N PRO A 110 15.47 -11.95 -9.49
CA PRO A 110 14.82 -13.26 -9.56
C PRO A 110 14.89 -13.95 -8.20
N ALA A 111 13.76 -14.47 -7.72
CA ALA A 111 13.73 -15.18 -6.45
C ALA A 111 14.40 -16.55 -6.61
N SER A 112 15.37 -16.85 -5.74
CA SER A 112 16.00 -18.17 -5.63
C SER A 112 15.59 -18.84 -4.31
N GLY A 113 15.47 -20.17 -4.34
CA GLY A 113 15.15 -20.98 -3.15
C GLY A 113 13.65 -21.14 -2.87
N ASN A 114 13.34 -21.48 -1.62
CA ASN A 114 11.98 -21.78 -1.17
C ASN A 114 11.09 -20.53 -1.20
N SER A 115 9.82 -20.74 -1.54
CA SER A 115 8.79 -19.70 -1.43
C SER A 115 8.65 -19.21 0.02
N PRO A 116 8.24 -17.94 0.24
CA PRO A 116 7.80 -17.48 1.54
C PRO A 116 6.69 -18.38 2.08
N ARG A 117 6.62 -18.54 3.40
CA ARG A 117 5.54 -19.32 4.03
C ARG A 117 4.17 -18.65 3.85
N TYR A 118 4.11 -17.33 3.94
CA TYR A 118 2.84 -16.60 3.88
C TYR A 118 2.70 -15.83 2.57
N GLY A 119 1.48 -15.85 2.03
CA GLY A 119 1.06 -15.09 0.85
C GLY A 119 0.04 -14.01 1.22
N VAL A 120 0.07 -12.91 0.48
CA VAL A 120 -0.95 -11.85 0.55
C VAL A 120 -1.65 -11.79 -0.80
N THR A 121 -2.97 -11.89 -0.80
CA THR A 121 -3.81 -11.77 -1.99
C THR A 121 -5.03 -10.93 -1.70
N TYR A 122 -5.66 -10.39 -2.73
CA TYR A 122 -6.90 -9.63 -2.62
C TYR A 122 -7.80 -9.96 -3.80
N ASP A 123 -9.10 -9.86 -3.62
CA ASP A 123 -10.09 -10.05 -4.68
C ASP A 123 -11.18 -8.98 -4.57
N ASP A 124 -11.63 -8.51 -5.73
CA ASP A 124 -12.89 -7.79 -5.82
C ASP A 124 -14.01 -8.80 -5.66
N ILE A 125 -14.83 -8.63 -4.61
CA ILE A 125 -15.93 -9.54 -4.28
C ILE A 125 -17.30 -8.96 -4.66
N SER A 126 -17.31 -7.85 -5.40
CA SER A 126 -18.56 -7.21 -5.83
C SER A 126 -19.22 -8.03 -6.93
N THR A 127 -20.52 -8.23 -6.78
CA THR A 127 -21.43 -8.71 -7.83
C THR A 127 -21.70 -7.59 -8.84
N ARG A 128 -22.24 -7.98 -10.01
CA ARG A 128 -22.66 -7.01 -11.01
C ARG A 128 -23.77 -6.11 -10.48
N GLU A 129 -24.71 -6.69 -9.75
CA GLU A 129 -25.86 -6.02 -9.16
C GLU A 129 -25.41 -4.97 -8.14
N GLU A 130 -24.45 -5.31 -7.27
CA GLU A 130 -23.83 -4.34 -6.35
C GLU A 130 -23.17 -3.18 -7.13
N ARG A 131 -22.45 -3.51 -8.22
CA ARG A 131 -21.81 -2.49 -9.05
C ARG A 131 -22.82 -1.55 -9.69
N GLU A 132 -23.97 -2.02 -10.14
CA GLU A 132 -25.06 -1.17 -10.67
C GLU A 132 -25.52 -0.11 -9.66
N TYR A 133 -25.45 -0.42 -8.36
CA TYR A 133 -25.75 0.52 -7.26
C TYR A 133 -24.52 1.25 -6.70
N TRP A 134 -23.39 1.21 -7.42
CA TRP A 134 -22.13 1.83 -7.02
C TRP A 134 -21.61 1.34 -5.67
N ILE A 135 -21.79 0.04 -5.40
CA ILE A 135 -21.25 -0.65 -4.23
C ILE A 135 -20.03 -1.45 -4.70
N ALA A 136 -18.91 -1.31 -3.98
CA ALA A 136 -17.69 -2.06 -4.23
C ALA A 136 -17.27 -2.82 -2.98
N GLY A 137 -16.97 -4.10 -3.12
CA GLY A 137 -16.47 -4.99 -2.07
C GLY A 137 -15.05 -5.48 -2.36
N SER A 138 -14.25 -5.58 -1.30
CA SER A 138 -12.90 -6.14 -1.30
C SER A 138 -12.80 -7.28 -0.28
N SER A 139 -12.04 -8.31 -0.63
CA SER A 139 -11.49 -9.24 0.33
C SER A 139 -9.97 -9.26 0.26
N LEU A 140 -9.31 -8.91 1.37
CA LEU A 140 -7.86 -9.00 1.56
C LEU A 140 -7.54 -10.21 2.44
N LYS A 141 -6.69 -11.12 1.94
CA LYS A 141 -6.38 -12.40 2.59
C LYS A 141 -4.89 -12.56 2.85
N VAL A 142 -4.58 -13.15 4.00
CA VAL A 142 -3.27 -13.73 4.33
C VAL A 142 -3.41 -15.25 4.32
N VAL A 143 -2.59 -15.92 3.52
CA VAL A 143 -2.65 -17.36 3.26
C VAL A 143 -1.36 -18.02 3.74
N ASP A 144 -1.45 -19.11 4.49
CA ASP A 144 -0.30 -20.01 4.69
C ASP A 144 -0.14 -20.86 3.42
N LEU A 145 0.94 -20.64 2.68
CA LEU A 145 1.22 -21.29 1.40
C LEU A 145 1.68 -22.74 1.57
N GLN A 146 1.99 -23.20 2.79
CA GLN A 146 2.32 -24.61 3.06
C GLN A 146 1.06 -25.46 3.25
N THR A 147 0.09 -24.94 4.00
CA THR A 147 -1.19 -25.63 4.26
C THR A 147 -2.29 -25.24 3.27
N ASN A 148 -2.06 -24.17 2.50
CA ASN A 148 -3.05 -23.54 1.61
C ASN A 148 -4.30 -23.06 2.35
N GLU A 149 -4.13 -22.62 3.59
CA GLU A 149 -5.21 -22.13 4.45
C GLU A 149 -5.21 -20.61 4.54
N ILE A 150 -6.42 -20.02 4.56
CA ILE A 150 -6.59 -18.60 4.87
C ILE A 150 -6.46 -18.45 6.38
N ILE A 151 -5.38 -17.80 6.83
CA ILE A 151 -5.12 -17.58 8.26
C ILE A 151 -5.69 -16.25 8.76
N ALA A 152 -5.98 -15.32 7.83
CA ALA A 152 -6.73 -14.10 8.12
C ALA A 152 -7.38 -13.57 6.85
N GLU A 153 -8.57 -13.00 6.99
CA GLU A 153 -9.29 -12.31 5.94
C GLU A 153 -9.90 -11.02 6.48
N ARG A 154 -9.83 -9.96 5.67
CA ARG A 154 -10.53 -8.71 5.92
C ARG A 154 -11.43 -8.43 4.73
N VAL A 155 -12.72 -8.36 5.01
CA VAL A 155 -13.74 -7.98 4.04
C VAL A 155 -14.14 -6.54 4.29
N GLY A 156 -14.27 -5.76 3.22
CA GLY A 156 -14.74 -4.39 3.30
C GLY A 156 -15.58 -4.00 2.09
N TYR A 157 -16.53 -3.09 2.32
CA TYR A 157 -17.42 -2.56 1.31
C TYR A 157 -17.43 -1.03 1.36
N MET A 158 -17.65 -0.39 0.23
CA MET A 158 -17.92 1.05 0.14
C MET A 158 -18.98 1.35 -0.91
N VAL A 159 -19.65 2.50 -0.79
CA VAL A 159 -20.73 2.90 -1.69
C VAL A 159 -20.66 4.38 -2.06
N ASP A 160 -20.82 4.73 -3.34
CA ASP A 160 -21.05 6.13 -3.74
C ASP A 160 -22.55 6.47 -3.66
N TRP A 161 -22.91 7.28 -2.67
CA TRP A 161 -24.30 7.71 -2.46
C TRP A 161 -24.84 8.59 -3.59
N ALA A 162 -23.96 9.21 -4.39
CA ALA A 162 -24.37 9.96 -5.57
C ALA A 162 -24.50 9.10 -6.83
N GLN A 163 -24.42 7.77 -6.69
CA GLN A 163 -24.70 6.78 -7.73
C GLN A 163 -23.91 7.04 -9.03
N GLY A 164 -22.62 7.36 -8.88
CA GLY A 164 -21.71 7.56 -10.01
C GLY A 164 -21.65 8.97 -10.54
N SER A 165 -22.37 9.92 -9.95
CA SER A 165 -22.41 11.29 -10.44
C SER A 165 -21.01 11.91 -10.43
N GLN A 166 -20.59 12.38 -11.61
CA GLN A 166 -19.37 13.15 -11.84
C GLN A 166 -19.60 14.67 -11.78
N ALA A 167 -20.82 15.11 -11.44
CA ALA A 167 -21.18 16.52 -11.39
C ALA A 167 -20.25 17.30 -10.43
N GLY A 168 -19.78 18.47 -10.87
CA GLY A 168 -18.86 19.29 -10.07
C GLY A 168 -17.45 18.71 -9.93
N GLY A 169 -17.04 17.80 -10.83
CA GLY A 169 -15.70 17.18 -10.79
C GLY A 169 -15.56 16.07 -9.75
N ARG A 170 -16.66 15.44 -9.35
CA ARG A 170 -16.66 14.30 -8.44
C ARG A 170 -15.98 13.08 -9.06
N SER A 171 -15.22 12.37 -8.23
CA SER A 171 -14.70 11.03 -8.53
C SER A 171 -15.44 10.01 -7.65
N PRO A 172 -16.41 9.24 -8.20
CA PRO A 172 -17.30 8.39 -7.39
C PRO A 172 -16.55 7.42 -6.47
N TRP A 173 -15.55 6.69 -6.96
CA TRP A 173 -14.81 5.74 -6.13
C TRP A 173 -13.93 6.41 -5.08
N LEU A 174 -13.45 7.62 -5.36
CA LEU A 174 -12.74 8.41 -4.36
C LEU A 174 -13.67 8.86 -3.23
N LEU A 175 -14.92 9.20 -3.53
CA LEU A 175 -15.89 9.68 -2.55
C LEU A 175 -16.59 8.54 -1.79
N ALA A 176 -16.76 7.38 -2.42
CA ALA A 176 -17.32 6.18 -1.80
C ALA A 176 -16.57 5.76 -0.52
N THR A 177 -15.27 6.06 -0.45
CA THR A 177 -14.41 5.84 0.72
C THR A 177 -14.97 6.43 2.02
N ARG A 178 -15.73 7.53 1.93
CA ARG A 178 -16.35 8.18 3.10
C ARG A 178 -17.50 7.35 3.68
N GLN A 179 -17.98 6.37 2.93
CA GLN A 179 -19.04 5.43 3.29
C GLN A 179 -18.54 3.99 3.15
N ALA A 180 -17.31 3.79 3.61
CA ALA A 180 -16.66 2.50 3.72
C ALA A 180 -16.93 1.82 5.06
N CYS A 181 -17.07 0.50 5.06
CA CYS A 181 -17.05 -0.35 6.23
C CYS A 181 -16.12 -1.56 5.97
N PRO A 182 -15.09 -1.80 6.79
CA PRO A 182 -14.60 -0.93 7.85
C PRO A 182 -14.17 0.45 7.32
N LYS A 183 -14.25 1.46 8.19
CA LYS A 183 -13.86 2.84 7.86
C LYS A 183 -12.35 2.93 7.62
N PHE A 184 -11.95 3.75 6.67
CA PHE A 184 -10.55 4.15 6.51
C PHE A 184 -10.15 5.19 7.57
N LEU A 185 -8.85 5.43 7.74
CA LEU A 185 -8.32 6.35 8.75
C LEU A 185 -8.78 7.78 8.48
N GLY A 186 -9.42 8.40 9.49
CA GLY A 186 -9.93 9.78 9.44
C GLY A 186 -11.40 9.88 9.01
N GLU A 187 -12.20 10.66 9.75
CA GLU A 187 -13.60 10.94 9.40
C GLU A 187 -13.65 11.68 8.06
N HIS A 188 -14.37 11.12 7.08
CA HIS A 188 -14.45 11.62 5.69
C HIS A 188 -13.16 11.56 4.85
N SER A 189 -12.17 10.76 5.28
CA SER A 189 -10.95 10.55 4.52
C SER A 189 -11.23 9.80 3.22
N SER A 190 -10.70 10.34 2.13
CA SER A 190 -10.58 9.62 0.86
C SER A 190 -9.28 8.85 0.73
N ALA A 191 -8.42 8.94 1.74
CA ALA A 191 -7.17 8.20 1.81
C ALA A 191 -7.46 6.81 2.36
N GLN A 192 -7.42 5.83 1.46
CA GLN A 192 -7.38 4.40 1.76
C GLN A 192 -6.00 3.95 2.28
N ILE A 193 -5.10 4.91 2.47
CA ILE A 193 -3.67 4.74 2.64
C ILE A 193 -3.37 3.71 3.74
N GLU A 194 -2.40 2.85 3.44
CA GLU A 194 -1.77 1.93 4.39
C GLU A 194 -2.63 0.80 4.97
N GLN A 195 -3.89 0.65 4.54
CA GLN A 195 -4.79 -0.36 5.10
C GLN A 195 -4.27 -1.80 4.92
N THR A 196 -3.61 -2.08 3.78
CA THR A 196 -3.24 -3.46 3.44
C THR A 196 -2.11 -3.93 4.31
N GLU A 197 -1.01 -3.20 4.34
CA GLU A 197 0.15 -3.63 5.10
C GLU A 197 -0.08 -3.52 6.61
N GLN A 198 -0.90 -2.56 7.10
CA GLN A 198 -1.30 -2.56 8.52
C GLN A 198 -2.03 -3.84 8.91
N PHE A 199 -2.97 -4.31 8.07
CA PHE A 199 -3.65 -5.58 8.28
C PHE A 199 -2.65 -6.75 8.26
N VAL A 200 -1.75 -6.79 7.28
CA VAL A 200 -0.80 -7.90 7.14
C VAL A 200 0.24 -7.92 8.26
N GLU A 201 0.79 -6.76 8.66
CA GLU A 201 1.72 -6.65 9.78
C GLU A 201 1.07 -7.09 11.10
N LYS A 202 -0.21 -6.75 11.32
CA LYS A 202 -0.97 -7.20 12.50
C LYS A 202 -1.15 -8.72 12.55
N VAL A 203 -1.35 -9.35 11.39
CA VAL A 203 -1.54 -10.80 11.28
C VAL A 203 -0.21 -11.55 11.42
N LEU A 204 0.81 -11.14 10.65
CA LEU A 204 2.07 -11.88 10.53
C LEU A 204 3.11 -11.51 11.58
N LYS A 205 2.99 -10.33 12.21
CA LYS A 205 3.90 -9.82 13.25
C LYS A 205 5.37 -9.99 12.86
N PRO A 206 5.85 -9.25 11.84
CA PRO A 206 7.22 -9.38 11.38
C PRO A 206 8.23 -9.17 12.51
N ALA A 207 9.32 -9.93 12.46
CA ALA A 207 10.43 -9.77 13.39
C ALA A 207 11.23 -8.50 13.04
N ASN A 208 11.68 -7.78 14.07
CA ASN A 208 12.66 -6.70 13.96
C ASN A 208 14.04 -7.24 13.58
#